data_AF-A0A2E2KLK1-F1
#
_entry.id   AF-A0A2E2KLK1-F1
#
_cell.length_a   1.000
_cell.length_b   1.000
_cell.length_c   1.000
_cell.angle_alpha   90.00
_cell.angle_beta   90.00
_cell.angle_gamma   90.00
#
_symmetry.space_group_name_H-M   'P 1'
#
loop_
_entity.id
_entity.type
_entity.pdbx_description
1 polymer ?
#
loop_
_entity_poly.entity_id
_entity_poly.type
_entity_poly.pdbx_seq_one_letter_code
_entity_poly.pdbx_strand_id
1 'polypeptide(L)'
;MATTPTFLQDSKDLLTQQGFTIGETWYHGTSSALVSSIKENGLKRSGDRDLKAAAKKTMATIGNNYTESVEPVFLTQSKELAFYWAEQTVRDRSVRIEGEEQPVVLAVKLSEELNSKVKPDVGAASLLLVKEGEHFMAYLAGIYQANGFDAPEIDLMKADRLEYLNKLGMAYYDADIDAACLNLVSE
;
A
#
# COMPACT_ATOMS: atom_id res chain seq x y z
N MET A 1 -1.81 11.93 11.83
CA MET A 1 -1.80 11.71 10.38
C MET A 1 -1.86 13.06 9.72
N ALA A 2 -1.09 13.26 8.66
CA ALA A 2 -1.22 14.46 7.86
C ALA A 2 -2.55 14.39 7.09
N THR A 3 -3.10 15.55 6.73
CA THR A 3 -4.23 15.59 5.80
C THR A 3 -3.75 15.15 4.43
N THR A 4 -4.43 14.19 3.79
CA THR A 4 -4.13 13.77 2.42
C THR A 4 -4.14 14.99 1.49
N PRO A 5 -3.08 15.24 0.69
CA PRO A 5 -3.07 16.31 -0.30
C PRO A 5 -4.23 16.22 -1.30
N THR A 6 -4.85 17.35 -1.63
CA THR A 6 -6.07 17.41 -2.47
C THR A 6 -5.92 16.72 -3.83
N PHE A 7 -4.75 16.81 -4.46
CA PHE A 7 -4.51 16.16 -5.77
C PHE A 7 -4.45 14.62 -5.70
N LEU A 8 -4.29 14.07 -4.49
CA LEU A 8 -4.31 12.62 -4.21
C LEU A 8 -5.69 12.13 -3.77
N GLN A 9 -6.63 13.02 -3.41
CA GLN A 9 -8.01 12.68 -3.00
C GLN A 9 -8.88 12.29 -4.21
N ASP A 10 -8.59 11.13 -4.80
CA ASP A 10 -9.31 10.56 -5.96
C ASP A 10 -10.51 9.68 -5.59
N SER A 11 -10.72 9.42 -4.30
CA SER A 11 -11.87 8.67 -3.81
C SER A 11 -13.21 9.30 -4.22
N LYS A 12 -13.27 10.62 -4.38
CA LYS A 12 -14.47 11.33 -4.88
C LYS A 12 -14.92 10.90 -6.27
N ASP A 13 -13.98 10.42 -7.08
CA ASP A 13 -14.23 10.00 -8.46
C ASP A 13 -14.32 8.46 -8.56
N LEU A 14 -13.61 7.75 -7.67
CA LEU A 14 -13.47 6.28 -7.73
C LEU A 14 -14.43 5.50 -6.83
N LEU A 15 -14.90 6.10 -5.74
CA LEU A 15 -15.67 5.40 -4.71
C LEU A 15 -17.16 5.37 -5.03
N THR A 16 -17.73 4.18 -4.91
CA THR A 16 -19.17 3.93 -5.07
C THR A 16 -19.72 3.23 -3.82
N GLN A 17 -21.04 3.00 -3.79
CA GLN A 17 -21.65 2.21 -2.71
C GLN A 17 -21.11 0.77 -2.65
N GLN A 18 -20.58 0.22 -3.76
CA GLN A 18 -19.97 -1.11 -3.80
C GLN A 18 -18.46 -1.10 -3.46
N GLY A 19 -17.90 0.07 -3.16
CA GLY A 19 -16.47 0.28 -2.93
C GLY A 19 -15.76 0.95 -4.11
N PHE A 20 -14.43 0.87 -4.11
CA PHE A 20 -13.55 1.46 -5.12
C PHE A 20 -13.70 0.74 -6.46
N THR A 21 -13.89 1.53 -7.51
CA THR A 21 -13.83 1.05 -8.89
C THR A 21 -12.40 0.68 -9.29
N ILE A 22 -12.27 -0.29 -10.19
CA ILE A 22 -10.98 -0.75 -10.71
C ILE A 22 -10.71 -0.04 -12.03
N GLY A 23 -9.63 0.74 -12.06
CA GLY A 23 -9.11 1.38 -13.27
C GLY A 23 -7.96 0.60 -13.91
N GLU A 24 -7.32 1.22 -14.91
CA GLU A 24 -6.14 0.67 -15.59
C GLU A 24 -4.81 1.02 -14.89
N THR A 25 -4.86 1.92 -13.90
CA THR A 25 -3.67 2.39 -13.16
C THR A 25 -3.79 1.98 -11.71
N TRP A 26 -2.72 1.39 -11.19
CA TRP A 26 -2.55 1.11 -9.77
C TRP A 26 -1.67 2.15 -9.11
N TYR A 27 -1.68 2.20 -7.79
CA TYR A 27 -0.86 3.09 -7.01
C TYR A 27 -0.10 2.35 -5.91
N HIS A 28 1.12 2.82 -5.65
CA HIS A 28 1.99 2.31 -4.59
C HIS A 28 2.49 3.48 -3.74
N GLY A 29 2.29 3.38 -2.43
CA GLY A 29 2.80 4.33 -1.45
C GLY A 29 4.20 3.97 -1.00
N THR A 30 5.11 4.94 -0.95
CA THR A 30 6.50 4.74 -0.51
C THR A 30 7.09 5.99 0.12
N SER A 31 8.35 5.92 0.55
CA SER A 31 9.11 7.06 1.06
C SER A 31 9.88 7.77 -0.05
N SER A 32 10.00 9.11 0.05
CA SER A 32 10.85 9.93 -0.81
C SER A 32 12.30 9.43 -0.88
N ALA A 33 12.82 8.84 0.19
CA ALA A 33 14.18 8.28 0.23
C ALA A 33 14.36 7.08 -0.70
N LEU A 34 13.27 6.36 -1.03
CA LEU A 34 13.31 5.17 -1.88
C LEU A 34 13.12 5.49 -3.37
N VAL A 35 12.67 6.69 -3.71
CA VAL A 35 12.28 7.06 -5.08
C VAL A 35 13.42 6.85 -6.09
N SER A 36 14.64 7.28 -5.77
CA SER A 36 15.79 7.12 -6.68
C SER A 36 16.09 5.64 -6.97
N SER A 37 16.09 4.80 -5.93
CA SER A 37 16.31 3.36 -6.06
C SER A 37 15.19 2.69 -6.86
N ILE A 38 13.94 3.08 -6.62
CA ILE A 38 12.77 2.56 -7.34
C ILE A 38 12.81 2.96 -8.82
N LYS A 39 13.23 4.19 -9.15
CA LYS A 39 13.37 4.64 -10.54
C LYS A 39 14.48 3.89 -11.29
N GLU A 40 15.50 3.43 -10.60
CA GLU A 40 16.59 2.65 -11.20
C GLU A 40 16.25 1.16 -11.32
N ASN A 41 15.62 0.58 -10.29
CA ASN A 41 15.50 -0.88 -10.15
C ASN A 41 14.06 -1.40 -10.32
N GLY A 42 13.07 -0.51 -10.36
CA GLY A 42 11.66 -0.84 -10.28
C GLY A 42 11.20 -1.13 -8.85
N LEU A 43 9.92 -1.52 -8.70
CA LEU A 43 9.40 -1.99 -7.42
C LEU A 43 9.79 -3.46 -7.25
N LYS A 44 10.60 -3.72 -6.23
CA LYS A 44 11.06 -5.07 -5.91
C LYS A 44 10.15 -5.70 -4.88
N ARG A 45 9.87 -7.00 -5.06
CA ARG A 45 9.33 -7.82 -3.97
C ARG A 45 10.22 -7.72 -2.76
N SER A 46 9.62 -7.88 -1.59
CA SER A 46 10.26 -7.65 -0.30
C SER A 46 10.64 -6.19 -0.01
N GLY A 47 10.41 -5.25 -0.94
CA GLY A 47 10.44 -3.82 -0.68
C GLY A 47 11.76 -3.30 -0.11
N ASP A 48 11.65 -2.58 1.01
CA ASP A 48 12.72 -1.81 1.62
C ASP A 48 13.82 -2.69 2.25
N ARG A 49 14.93 -2.83 1.51
CA ARG A 49 16.08 -3.65 1.91
C ARG A 49 16.77 -3.13 3.17
N ASP A 50 16.82 -1.82 3.37
CA ASP A 50 17.51 -1.22 4.52
C ASP A 50 16.71 -1.46 5.80
N LEU A 51 15.39 -1.30 5.72
CA LEU A 51 14.49 -1.59 6.82
C LEU A 51 14.54 -3.07 7.21
N LYS A 52 14.56 -3.97 6.23
CA LYS A 52 14.70 -5.43 6.49
C LYS A 52 16.04 -5.80 7.08
N ALA A 53 17.14 -5.20 6.59
CA ALA A 53 18.45 -5.39 7.17
C ALA A 53 18.51 -4.94 8.64
N ALA A 54 17.90 -3.79 8.96
CA ALA A 54 17.80 -3.30 10.33
C ALA A 54 16.98 -4.25 11.22
N ALA A 55 15.83 -4.74 10.75
CA ALA A 55 15.00 -5.70 11.48
C ALA A 55 15.76 -7.02 11.75
N LYS A 56 16.43 -7.57 10.73
CA LYS A 56 17.25 -8.78 10.86
C LYS A 56 18.36 -8.62 11.89
N LYS A 57 19.05 -7.46 11.90
CA LYS A 57 20.09 -7.15 12.89
C LYS A 57 19.53 -7.10 14.31
N THR A 58 18.35 -6.48 14.51
CA THR A 58 17.68 -6.48 15.82
C THR A 58 17.36 -7.90 16.29
N MET A 59 16.77 -8.74 15.43
CA MET A 59 16.40 -10.11 15.80
C MET A 59 17.61 -10.99 16.12
N ALA A 60 18.69 -10.85 15.34
CA ALA A 60 19.96 -11.54 15.60
C ALA A 60 20.55 -11.15 16.97
N THR A 61 20.39 -9.88 17.38
CA THR A 61 20.88 -9.39 18.68
C THR A 61 20.13 -10.03 19.85
N ILE A 62 18.86 -10.40 19.67
CA ILE A 62 18.00 -11.04 20.68
C ILE A 62 18.17 -12.58 20.67
N GLY A 63 19.04 -13.12 19.81
CA GLY A 63 19.31 -14.56 19.74
C GLY A 63 18.22 -15.37 19.03
N ASN A 64 17.38 -14.72 18.23
CA ASN A 64 16.32 -15.39 17.47
C ASN A 64 16.72 -15.58 16.00
N ASN A 65 16.31 -16.70 15.41
CA ASN A 65 16.48 -16.97 13.98
C ASN A 65 15.34 -16.32 13.20
N TYR A 66 15.63 -15.17 12.59
CA TYR A 66 14.69 -14.50 11.70
C TYR A 66 14.71 -15.15 10.31
N THR A 67 13.56 -15.71 9.89
CA THR A 67 13.35 -16.14 8.51
C THR A 67 12.60 -15.04 7.77
N GLU A 68 13.23 -14.49 6.74
CA GLU A 68 12.65 -13.42 5.93
C GLU A 68 11.60 -14.02 4.98
N SER A 69 10.37 -13.50 5.04
CA SER A 69 9.33 -13.83 4.08
C SER A 69 9.45 -12.96 2.83
N VAL A 70 9.29 -13.56 1.65
CA VAL A 70 9.18 -12.82 0.41
C VAL A 70 7.79 -12.20 0.34
N GLU A 71 7.74 -10.88 0.38
CA GLU A 71 6.48 -10.12 0.27
C GLU A 71 6.25 -9.68 -1.18
N PRO A 72 4.99 -9.66 -1.65
CA PRO A 72 4.66 -9.15 -2.98
C PRO A 72 4.80 -7.62 -3.04
N VAL A 73 4.61 -7.05 -4.23
CA VAL A 73 4.43 -5.59 -4.36
C VAL A 73 2.96 -5.27 -4.08
N PHE A 74 2.69 -4.54 -3.00
CA PHE A 74 1.33 -4.11 -2.64
C PHE A 74 0.89 -2.91 -3.49
N LEU A 75 -0.37 -2.97 -3.94
CA LEU A 75 -0.99 -2.02 -4.85
C LEU A 75 -2.40 -1.67 -4.37
N THR A 76 -2.89 -0.53 -4.81
CA THR A 76 -4.27 -0.09 -4.58
C THR A 76 -4.80 0.71 -5.77
N GLN A 77 -6.12 0.77 -5.94
CA GLN A 77 -6.78 1.52 -7.01
C GLN A 77 -6.76 3.04 -6.78
N SER A 78 -6.52 3.50 -5.55
CA SER A 78 -6.64 4.91 -5.15
C SER A 78 -5.30 5.52 -4.75
N LYS A 79 -5.02 6.74 -5.24
CA LYS A 79 -3.90 7.57 -4.79
C LYS A 79 -3.99 7.89 -3.31
N GLU A 80 -5.20 8.14 -2.82
CA GLU A 80 -5.45 8.46 -1.42
C GLU A 80 -5.11 7.28 -0.50
N LEU A 81 -5.53 6.07 -0.86
CA LEU A 81 -5.12 4.86 -0.14
C LEU A 81 -3.62 4.61 -0.25
N ALA A 82 -3.01 4.84 -1.42
CA ALA A 82 -1.56 4.71 -1.57
C ALA A 82 -0.83 5.72 -0.68
N PHE A 83 -1.35 6.93 -0.51
CA PHE A 83 -0.77 7.93 0.38
C PHE A 83 -0.77 7.49 1.84
N TYR A 84 -1.83 6.84 2.32
CA TYR A 84 -1.84 6.23 3.66
C TYR A 84 -0.69 5.23 3.85
N TRP A 85 -0.46 4.35 2.88
CA TRP A 85 0.65 3.40 2.93
C TRP A 85 2.02 4.08 2.83
N ALA A 86 2.11 5.19 2.10
CA ALA A 86 3.30 6.02 2.07
C ALA A 86 3.59 6.63 3.45
N GLU A 87 2.58 7.11 4.17
CA GLU A 87 2.73 7.59 5.55
C GLU A 87 3.20 6.47 6.49
N GLN A 88 2.64 5.25 6.37
CA GLN A 88 3.11 4.11 7.16
C GLN A 88 4.58 3.77 6.83
N THR A 89 4.95 3.79 5.55
CA THR A 89 6.34 3.53 5.12
C THR A 89 7.31 4.55 5.73
N VAL A 90 6.99 5.84 5.70
CA VAL A 90 7.81 6.90 6.31
C VAL A 90 7.89 6.71 7.82
N ARG A 91 6.77 6.40 8.48
CA ARG A 91 6.73 6.14 9.92
C ARG A 91 7.62 4.96 10.30
N ASP A 92 7.53 3.84 9.59
CA ASP A 92 8.31 2.64 9.86
C ASP A 92 9.81 2.86 9.61
N ARG A 93 10.17 3.68 8.63
CA ARG A 93 11.55 4.07 8.39
C ARG A 93 12.07 5.01 9.49
N SER A 94 11.27 5.98 9.93
CA SER A 94 11.67 6.96 10.96
C SER A 94 12.10 6.35 12.30
N VAL A 95 11.65 5.12 12.63
CA VAL A 95 12.05 4.45 13.87
C VAL A 95 13.42 3.78 13.79
N ARG A 96 13.99 3.61 12.60
CA ARG A 96 15.22 2.85 12.34
C ARG A 96 16.26 3.60 11.49
N ILE A 97 15.85 4.65 10.79
CA ILE A 97 16.66 5.39 9.82
C ILE A 97 16.53 6.87 10.14
N GLU A 98 17.66 7.54 10.33
CA GLU A 98 17.71 8.99 10.52
C GLU A 98 17.47 9.70 9.18
N GLY A 99 16.60 10.71 9.19
CA GLY A 99 16.32 11.53 8.02
C GLY A 99 14.92 12.12 8.05
N GLU A 100 14.74 13.20 7.30
CA GLU A 100 13.42 13.75 7.00
C GLU A 100 12.93 13.19 5.67
N GLU A 101 12.01 12.23 5.76
CA GLU A 101 11.41 11.57 4.61
C GLU A 101 9.96 12.02 4.43
N GLN A 102 9.50 12.04 3.18
CA GLN A 102 8.14 12.48 2.84
C GLN A 102 7.37 11.33 2.18
N PRO A 103 6.06 11.21 2.44
CA PRO A 103 5.22 10.23 1.78
C PRO A 103 5.12 10.54 0.29
N VAL A 104 5.32 9.52 -0.54
CA VAL A 104 5.30 9.61 -2.00
C VAL A 104 4.39 8.54 -2.59
N VAL A 105 3.62 8.92 -3.62
CA VAL A 105 2.77 8.00 -4.39
C VAL A 105 3.36 7.78 -5.78
N LEU A 106 3.45 6.53 -6.18
CA LEU A 106 3.82 6.11 -7.53
C LEU A 106 2.58 5.57 -8.25
N ALA A 107 2.36 6.02 -9.48
CA ALA A 107 1.45 5.41 -10.42
C ALA A 107 2.13 4.23 -11.12
N VAL A 108 1.42 3.10 -11.20
CA VAL A 108 1.89 1.85 -11.76
C VAL A 108 0.99 1.49 -12.95
N LYS A 109 1.54 1.62 -14.16
CA LYS A 109 0.86 1.29 -15.41
C LYS A 109 1.41 -0.01 -15.98
N LEU A 110 0.57 -1.03 -15.95
CA LEU A 110 0.90 -2.37 -16.42
C LEU A 110 0.31 -2.58 -17.82
N SER A 111 0.97 -3.38 -18.65
CA SER A 111 0.32 -3.90 -19.87
C SER A 111 -0.84 -4.82 -19.48
N GLU A 112 -1.78 -5.07 -20.38
CA GLU A 112 -2.95 -5.93 -20.11
C GLU A 112 -2.54 -7.32 -19.57
N GLU A 113 -1.49 -7.92 -20.14
CA GLU A 113 -0.94 -9.21 -19.70
C GLU A 113 -0.37 -9.19 -18.27
N LEU A 114 0.26 -8.08 -17.88
CA LEU A 114 0.78 -7.93 -16.52
C LEU A 114 -0.36 -7.56 -15.56
N ASN A 115 -1.29 -6.74 -16.01
CA ASN A 115 -2.43 -6.30 -15.22
C ASN A 115 -3.32 -7.47 -14.78
N SER A 116 -3.50 -8.48 -15.64
CA SER A 116 -4.25 -9.70 -15.30
C SER A 116 -3.61 -10.55 -14.19
N LYS A 117 -2.37 -10.24 -13.78
CA LYS A 117 -1.65 -10.94 -12.70
C LYS A 117 -1.79 -10.22 -11.35
N VAL A 118 -2.38 -9.02 -11.29
CA VAL A 118 -2.74 -8.35 -10.04
C VAL A 118 -3.87 -9.12 -9.37
N LYS A 119 -3.74 -9.36 -8.06
CA LYS A 119 -4.68 -10.17 -7.28
C LYS A 119 -5.20 -9.38 -6.08
N PRO A 120 -6.46 -9.61 -5.66
CA PRO A 120 -6.91 -9.14 -4.35
C PRO A 120 -6.04 -9.69 -3.23
N ASP A 121 -5.69 -8.83 -2.27
CA ASP A 121 -4.89 -9.22 -1.11
C ASP A 121 -5.79 -9.71 0.04
N VAL A 122 -6.10 -11.02 0.02
CA VAL A 122 -6.77 -11.69 1.14
C VAL A 122 -5.86 -11.85 2.36
N GLY A 123 -4.54 -11.72 2.20
CA GLY A 123 -3.57 -11.77 3.30
C GLY A 123 -3.74 -10.59 4.26
N ALA A 124 -4.31 -9.48 3.77
CA ALA A 124 -4.67 -8.34 4.60
C ALA A 124 -5.64 -8.68 5.74
N ALA A 125 -6.35 -9.82 5.68
CA ALA A 125 -7.15 -10.29 6.82
C ALA A 125 -6.34 -10.34 8.12
N SER A 126 -5.07 -10.76 8.09
CA SER A 126 -4.22 -10.79 9.30
C SER A 126 -3.86 -9.40 9.80
N LEU A 127 -3.73 -8.42 8.90
CA LEU A 127 -3.52 -7.02 9.29
C LEU A 127 -4.74 -6.49 10.07
N LEU A 128 -5.95 -6.83 9.63
CA LEU A 128 -7.20 -6.38 10.25
C LEU A 128 -7.44 -6.96 11.65
N LEU A 129 -6.64 -7.95 12.07
CA LEU A 129 -6.69 -8.54 13.41
C LEU A 129 -5.73 -7.87 14.41
N VAL A 130 -4.92 -6.90 13.96
CA VAL A 130 -3.97 -6.16 14.81
C VAL A 130 -4.31 -4.67 14.83
N LYS A 131 -3.66 -3.94 15.75
CA LYS A 131 -3.93 -2.50 15.98
C LYS A 131 -3.71 -1.65 14.74
N GLU A 132 -2.72 -2.01 13.92
CA GLU A 132 -2.45 -1.37 12.63
C GLU A 132 -3.66 -1.48 11.69
N GLY A 133 -4.37 -2.60 11.71
CA GLY A 133 -5.62 -2.80 10.99
C GLY A 133 -6.76 -1.90 11.49
N GLU A 134 -6.87 -1.67 12.80
CA GLU A 134 -7.85 -0.72 13.35
C GLU A 134 -7.60 0.70 12.84
N HIS A 135 -6.33 1.13 12.79
CA HIS A 135 -5.97 2.44 12.26
C HIS A 135 -6.28 2.55 10.76
N PHE A 136 -6.01 1.50 9.99
CA PHE A 136 -6.34 1.46 8.58
C PHE A 136 -7.86 1.54 8.37
N MET A 137 -8.65 0.75 9.10
CA MET A 137 -10.11 0.77 8.98
C MET A 137 -10.72 2.10 9.40
N ALA A 138 -10.15 2.76 10.42
CA ALA A 138 -10.58 4.10 10.81
C ALA A 138 -10.28 5.15 9.71
N TYR A 139 -9.10 5.07 9.09
CA TYR A 139 -8.74 5.94 7.96
C TYR A 139 -9.68 5.70 6.76
N LEU A 140 -9.89 4.44 6.40
CA LEU A 140 -10.77 4.02 5.33
C LEU A 140 -12.22 4.46 5.56
N ALA A 141 -12.74 4.29 6.77
CA ALA A 141 -14.08 4.78 7.14
C ALA A 141 -14.20 6.29 6.96
N GLY A 142 -13.16 7.05 7.28
CA GLY A 142 -13.09 8.49 7.04
C GLY A 142 -13.23 8.84 5.55
N ILE A 143 -12.58 8.08 4.65
CA ILE A 143 -12.73 8.26 3.21
C ILE A 143 -14.17 8.02 2.77
N TYR A 144 -14.81 6.92 3.20
CA TYR A 144 -16.20 6.63 2.84
C TYR A 144 -17.16 7.73 3.31
N GLN A 145 -17.03 8.15 4.56
CA GLN A 145 -17.87 9.19 5.16
C GLN A 145 -17.69 10.54 4.48
N ALA A 146 -16.44 10.92 4.14
CA ALA A 146 -16.15 12.15 3.41
C ALA A 146 -16.82 12.18 2.02
N ASN A 147 -17.11 11.00 1.44
CA ASN A 147 -17.78 10.84 0.15
C ASN A 147 -19.28 10.50 0.28
N GLY A 148 -19.85 10.62 1.49
CA GLY A 148 -21.29 10.42 1.73
C GLY A 148 -21.73 8.95 1.78
N PHE A 149 -20.79 8.02 2.01
CA PHE A 149 -21.07 6.59 2.18
C PHE A 149 -20.89 6.16 3.64
N ASP A 150 -21.53 5.05 3.99
CA ASP A 150 -21.30 4.38 5.27
C ASP A 150 -19.90 3.75 5.30
N ALA A 151 -19.35 3.55 6.51
CA ALA A 151 -18.07 2.88 6.67
C ALA A 151 -18.14 1.45 6.07
N PRO A 152 -17.06 0.97 5.43
CA PRO A 152 -17.08 -0.34 4.80
C PRO A 152 -17.13 -1.45 5.85
N GLU A 153 -18.09 -2.35 5.71
CA GLU A 153 -18.20 -3.56 6.51
C GLU A 153 -17.65 -4.77 5.75
N ILE A 154 -16.88 -5.60 6.44
CA ILE A 154 -16.31 -6.84 5.91
C ILE A 154 -16.35 -7.95 6.98
N ASP A 155 -16.97 -9.08 6.67
CA ASP A 155 -16.93 -10.28 7.52
C ASP A 155 -15.68 -11.08 7.15
N LEU A 156 -14.59 -10.93 7.90
CA LEU A 156 -13.30 -11.58 7.58
C LEU A 156 -13.38 -13.11 7.46
N MET A 157 -14.39 -13.75 8.07
CA MET A 157 -14.57 -15.20 7.98
C MET A 157 -15.27 -15.65 6.69
N LYS A 158 -16.02 -14.75 6.04
CA LYS A 158 -16.88 -15.08 4.89
C LYS A 158 -16.62 -14.23 3.65
N ALA A 159 -15.82 -13.17 3.78
CA ALA A 159 -15.59 -12.20 2.74
C ALA A 159 -15.04 -12.87 1.47
N ASP A 160 -15.64 -12.53 0.34
CA ASP A 160 -15.07 -12.89 -0.94
C ASP A 160 -13.76 -12.12 -1.17
N ARG A 161 -12.84 -12.71 -1.96
CA ARG A 161 -11.57 -12.05 -2.30
C ARG A 161 -11.78 -10.66 -2.93
N LEU A 162 -12.83 -10.47 -3.73
CA LEU A 162 -13.13 -9.19 -4.35
C LEU A 162 -13.60 -8.15 -3.34
N GLU A 163 -14.06 -8.53 -2.14
CA GLU A 163 -14.39 -7.56 -1.11
C GLU A 163 -13.13 -6.88 -0.55
N TYR A 164 -12.02 -7.60 -0.39
CA TYR A 164 -10.73 -7.01 -0.01
C TYR A 164 -10.27 -5.99 -1.05
N LEU A 165 -10.42 -6.31 -2.34
CA LEU A 165 -10.07 -5.40 -3.43
C LEU A 165 -11.00 -4.20 -3.48
N ASN A 166 -12.32 -4.43 -3.59
CA ASN A 166 -13.29 -3.38 -3.86
C ASN A 166 -13.56 -2.53 -2.63
N LYS A 167 -13.75 -3.12 -1.45
CA LYS A 167 -14.08 -2.34 -0.24
C LYS A 167 -12.86 -1.71 0.39
N LEU A 168 -11.74 -2.44 0.43
CA LEU A 168 -10.54 -2.03 1.17
C LEU A 168 -9.41 -1.51 0.27
N GLY A 169 -9.52 -1.64 -1.05
CA GLY A 169 -8.47 -1.22 -1.97
C GLY A 169 -7.19 -2.03 -1.84
N MET A 170 -7.29 -3.31 -1.43
CA MET A 170 -6.15 -4.16 -1.11
C MET A 170 -5.84 -5.12 -2.26
N ALA A 171 -4.72 -4.88 -2.95
CA ALA A 171 -4.24 -5.69 -4.06
C ALA A 171 -2.73 -5.94 -3.96
N TYR A 172 -2.26 -6.95 -4.67
CA TYR A 172 -0.83 -7.19 -4.81
C TYR A 172 -0.45 -7.75 -6.18
N TYR A 173 0.83 -7.61 -6.50
CA TYR A 173 1.49 -8.20 -7.65
C TYR A 173 2.67 -9.06 -7.17
N ASP A 174 2.60 -10.37 -7.41
CA ASP A 174 3.60 -11.35 -6.93
C ASP A 174 4.76 -11.53 -7.93
N ALA A 175 5.35 -10.41 -8.31
CA ALA A 175 6.63 -10.33 -9.01
C ALA A 175 7.20 -8.92 -8.84
N ASP A 176 8.43 -8.71 -9.31
CA ASP A 176 8.96 -7.36 -9.42
C ASP A 176 8.23 -6.61 -10.54
N ILE A 177 8.09 -5.30 -10.39
CA ILE A 177 7.55 -4.40 -11.42
C ILE A 177 8.68 -3.53 -11.94
N ASP A 178 8.88 -3.53 -13.26
CA ASP A 178 9.94 -2.78 -13.92
C ASP A 178 9.76 -1.26 -13.74
N ALA A 179 10.87 -0.53 -13.67
CA ALA A 179 10.86 0.93 -13.53
C ALA A 179 10.11 1.63 -14.67
N ALA A 180 10.09 1.05 -15.88
CA ALA A 180 9.35 1.58 -17.03
C ALA A 180 7.83 1.62 -16.82
N CYS A 181 7.29 0.83 -15.87
CA CYS A 181 5.89 0.86 -15.50
C CYS A 181 5.54 1.97 -14.49
N LEU A 182 6.53 2.69 -13.97
CA LEU A 182 6.37 3.56 -12.81
C LEU A 182 6.43 5.04 -13.19
N ASN A 183 5.51 5.82 -12.64
CA ASN A 183 5.52 7.26 -12.74
C ASN A 183 5.32 7.87 -11.35
N LEU A 184 6.10 8.90 -11.03
CA LEU A 184 5.87 9.67 -9.80
C LEU A 184 4.57 10.46 -9.95
N VAL A 185 3.67 10.34 -8.97
CA VAL A 185 2.51 11.23 -8.89
C VAL A 185 2.98 12.53 -8.25
N SER A 186 2.94 13.63 -9.01
CA SER A 186 3.26 14.97 -8.54
C SER A 186 2.01 15.85 -8.49
N GLU A 187 2.13 17.00 -7.81
CA GLU A 187 1.26 18.16 -8.04
C GLU A 187 1.38 18.68 -9.48
#